data_AF-X0YCH1-F1
#
_entry.id   AF-X0YCH1-F1
#
_cell.length_a   1.000
_cell.length_b   1.000
_cell.length_c   1.000
_cell.angle_alpha   90.00
_cell.angle_beta   90.00
_cell.angle_gamma   90.00
#
_symmetry.space_group_name_H-M   'P 1'
#
loop_
_entity.id
_entity.type
_entity.pdbx_description
1 polymer ?
#
loop_
_entity_poly.entity_id
_entity_poly.type
_entity_poly.pdbx_seq_one_letter_code
_entity_poly.pdbx_strand_id
1 'polypeptide(L)'
;LAEGHIYPKQERAIRDLLRKRLMLVRHRTAHILSFQSLYNREKGCRIGGDDVKKLGEEDIDELFDQDYVVLSAKANISTIGFLKRKIEEIEKIVLGTMKLLPEFQKLKTVTGIGDILGLTISLETGDIRRFAKVGNYSSYCRCVGSQRLSNEKKKGEGNRKNGNKYLAWAFIEAANYTKRYCSYARRFYQRKTAQTNKIVAIKALAHKLARASYFVMRDRVDYDPMKAFG
;
A
#
# COMPACT_ATOMS: atom_id res chain seq x y z
N LEU A 1 -7.06 -33.89 0.90
CA LEU A 1 -7.01 -32.77 -0.07
C LEU A 1 -6.54 -31.52 0.67
N ALA A 2 -5.81 -30.61 0.03
CA ALA A 2 -5.48 -29.33 0.67
C ALA A 2 -6.77 -28.49 0.76
N GLU A 3 -7.33 -28.39 1.96
CA GLU A 3 -8.55 -27.60 2.19
C GLU A 3 -8.24 -26.11 2.01
N GLY A 4 -9.06 -25.43 1.20
CA GLY A 4 -8.96 -23.99 1.01
C GLY A 4 -9.34 -23.25 2.29
N HIS A 5 -8.54 -22.29 2.72
CA HIS A 5 -8.85 -21.48 3.90
C HIS A 5 -10.14 -20.66 3.68
N ILE A 6 -11.20 -20.99 4.42
CA ILE A 6 -12.49 -20.29 4.36
C ILE A 6 -12.45 -19.09 5.31
N TYR A 7 -12.45 -17.89 4.72
CA TYR A 7 -12.42 -16.65 5.50
C TYR A 7 -13.77 -16.33 6.15
N PRO A 8 -13.84 -15.94 7.45
CA PRO A 8 -15.12 -15.66 8.13
C PRO A 8 -15.99 -14.64 7.40
N LYS A 9 -17.31 -14.88 7.32
CA LYS A 9 -18.23 -14.07 6.48
C LYS A 9 -18.27 -12.59 6.89
N GLN A 10 -18.28 -12.30 8.20
CA GLN A 10 -18.35 -10.93 8.72
C GLN A 10 -17.08 -10.14 8.37
N GLU A 11 -15.91 -10.68 8.69
CA GLU A 11 -14.63 -10.05 8.35
C GLU A 11 -14.42 -9.92 6.83
N ARG A 12 -14.97 -10.87 6.04
CA ARG A 12 -14.87 -10.86 4.57
C ARG A 12 -15.44 -9.58 3.98
N ALA A 13 -16.60 -9.15 4.48
CA ALA A 13 -17.26 -7.94 4.01
C ALA A 13 -16.40 -6.69 4.28
N ILE A 14 -15.79 -6.60 5.47
CA ILE A 14 -14.90 -5.49 5.85
C ILE A 14 -13.64 -5.49 4.98
N ARG A 15 -13.04 -6.66 4.75
CA ARG A 15 -11.89 -6.81 3.87
C ARG A 15 -12.21 -6.34 2.45
N ASP A 16 -13.33 -6.79 1.89
CA ASP A 16 -13.71 -6.43 0.52
C ASP A 16 -14.06 -4.92 0.40
N LEU A 17 -14.55 -4.31 1.47
CA LEU A 17 -14.72 -2.86 1.57
C LEU A 17 -13.38 -2.10 1.55
N LEU A 18 -12.34 -2.60 2.23
CA LEU A 18 -10.98 -2.03 2.14
C LEU A 18 -10.39 -2.18 0.73
N ARG A 19 -10.68 -3.28 0.03
CA ARG A 19 -10.30 -3.45 -1.38
C ARG A 19 -10.97 -2.41 -2.26
N LYS A 20 -12.25 -2.10 -2.02
CA LYS A 20 -12.98 -1.02 -2.71
C LYS A 20 -12.34 0.34 -2.40
N ARG A 21 -12.00 0.64 -1.14
CA ARG A 21 -11.28 1.86 -0.77
C ARG A 21 -9.98 2.01 -1.53
N LEU A 22 -9.16 0.96 -1.65
CA LEU A 22 -7.93 0.99 -2.45
C LEU A 22 -8.20 1.31 -3.93
N MET A 23 -9.27 0.76 -4.50
CA MET A 23 -9.67 1.06 -5.88
C MET A 23 -10.00 2.55 -6.05
N LEU A 24 -10.79 3.13 -5.14
CA LEU A 24 -11.13 4.56 -5.17
C LEU A 24 -9.90 5.46 -5.03
N VAL A 25 -8.96 5.10 -4.16
CA VAL A 25 -7.68 5.82 -4.01
C VAL A 25 -6.90 5.82 -5.32
N ARG A 26 -6.85 4.69 -6.02
CA ARG A 26 -6.18 4.60 -7.33
C ARG A 26 -6.83 5.47 -8.38
N HIS A 27 -8.17 5.48 -8.46
CA HIS A 27 -8.89 6.39 -9.36
C HIS A 27 -8.62 7.86 -9.01
N ARG A 28 -8.65 8.20 -7.73
CA ARG A 28 -8.36 9.57 -7.28
C ARG A 28 -6.94 9.99 -7.68
N THR A 29 -5.95 9.12 -7.49
CA THR A 29 -4.58 9.36 -7.96
C THR A 29 -4.51 9.50 -9.47
N ALA A 30 -5.26 8.70 -10.24
CA ALA A 30 -5.29 8.82 -11.70
C ALA A 30 -5.82 10.19 -12.15
N HIS A 31 -6.87 10.71 -11.51
CA HIS A 31 -7.37 12.07 -11.79
C HIS A 31 -6.40 13.17 -11.36
N ILE A 32 -5.70 13.02 -10.24
CA ILE A 32 -4.62 13.94 -9.85
C ILE A 32 -3.53 13.98 -10.92
N LEU A 33 -3.06 12.81 -11.38
CA LEU A 33 -2.04 12.73 -12.42
C LEU A 33 -2.54 13.28 -13.77
N SER A 34 -3.81 13.04 -14.11
CA SER A 34 -4.44 13.61 -15.30
C SER A 34 -4.45 15.14 -15.25
N PHE A 35 -4.87 15.72 -14.12
CA PHE A 35 -4.82 17.17 -13.90
C PHE A 35 -3.39 17.72 -13.96
N GLN A 36 -2.42 17.07 -13.30
CA GLN A 36 -1.01 17.49 -13.36
C GLN A 36 -0.46 17.48 -14.78
N SER A 37 -0.84 16.47 -15.57
CA SER A 37 -0.46 16.39 -16.99
C SER A 37 -1.13 17.48 -17.82
N LEU A 38 -2.38 17.82 -17.54
CA LEU A 38 -3.08 18.94 -18.19
C LEU A 38 -2.37 20.25 -17.86
N TYR A 39 -2.21 20.55 -16.57
CA TYR A 39 -1.54 21.75 -16.06
C TYR A 39 -0.14 21.94 -16.66
N ASN A 40 0.66 20.88 -16.74
CA ASN A 40 2.01 20.95 -17.30
C ASN A 40 2.03 21.25 -18.82
N ARG A 41 1.00 20.86 -19.58
CA ARG A 41 0.89 21.19 -21.00
C ARG A 41 0.49 22.65 -21.22
N GLU A 42 -0.43 23.15 -20.41
CA GLU A 42 -1.00 24.49 -20.57
C GLU A 42 -0.12 25.59 -19.96
N LYS A 43 0.56 25.31 -18.84
CA LYS A 43 1.37 26.30 -18.11
C LYS A 43 2.89 26.08 -18.22
N GLY A 44 3.33 24.99 -18.84
CA GLY A 44 4.74 24.66 -18.99
C GLY A 44 5.50 24.37 -17.68
N CYS A 45 4.79 24.27 -16.55
CA CYS A 45 5.36 24.00 -15.23
C CYS A 45 4.60 22.91 -14.48
N ARG A 46 5.24 22.31 -13.47
CA ARG A 46 4.66 21.22 -12.68
C ARG A 46 3.95 21.77 -11.45
N ILE A 47 2.74 21.24 -11.19
CA ILE A 47 2.01 21.48 -9.95
C ILE A 47 2.14 20.29 -8.98
N GLY A 48 2.33 20.56 -7.69
CA GLY A 48 2.44 19.55 -6.64
C GLY A 48 1.12 18.82 -6.42
N GLY A 49 1.20 17.52 -6.10
CA GLY A 49 -0.02 16.73 -5.86
C GLY A 49 -0.80 17.17 -4.62
N ASP A 50 -0.15 17.85 -3.67
CA ASP A 50 -0.83 18.43 -2.51
C ASP A 50 -1.53 19.75 -2.84
N ASP A 51 -0.99 20.52 -3.79
CA ASP A 51 -1.63 21.74 -4.28
C ASP A 51 -2.87 21.41 -5.10
N VAL A 52 -2.80 20.39 -5.98
CA VAL A 52 -3.96 19.90 -6.73
C VAL A 52 -5.11 19.48 -5.81
N LYS A 53 -4.83 18.93 -4.63
CA LYS A 53 -5.87 18.49 -3.68
C LYS A 53 -6.55 19.65 -2.95
N LYS A 54 -5.98 20.86 -2.99
CA LYS A 54 -6.53 22.06 -2.36
C LYS A 54 -7.40 22.88 -3.32
N LEU A 55 -7.22 22.68 -4.63
CA LEU A 55 -8.02 23.36 -5.65
C LEU A 55 -9.51 22.99 -5.55
N GLY A 56 -10.36 24.00 -5.61
CA GLY A 56 -11.78 23.92 -5.91
C GLY A 56 -12.05 24.11 -7.41
N GLU A 57 -13.32 23.99 -7.80
CA GLU A 57 -13.71 24.23 -9.19
C GLU A 57 -13.63 25.72 -9.56
N GLU A 58 -13.87 26.61 -8.60
CA GLU A 58 -13.81 28.07 -8.76
C GLU A 58 -12.39 28.54 -9.11
N ASP A 59 -11.36 27.93 -8.49
CA ASP A 59 -9.95 28.24 -8.78
C ASP A 59 -9.57 27.96 -10.25
N ILE A 60 -10.34 27.12 -10.96
CA ILE A 60 -9.98 26.68 -12.32
C ILE A 60 -10.28 27.74 -13.37
N ASP A 61 -11.27 28.60 -13.13
CA ASP A 61 -11.65 29.65 -14.08
C ASP A 61 -10.54 30.69 -14.24
N GLU A 62 -9.78 30.97 -13.17
CA GLU A 62 -8.63 31.88 -13.22
C GLU A 62 -7.34 31.19 -13.70
N LEU A 63 -7.32 29.85 -13.68
CA LEU A 63 -6.13 29.08 -14.03
C LEU A 63 -5.99 28.83 -15.52
N PHE A 64 -7.05 28.81 -16.32
CA PHE A 64 -6.96 28.50 -17.75
C PHE A 64 -7.85 29.40 -18.60
N ASP A 65 -7.35 29.80 -19.77
CA ASP A 65 -8.04 30.77 -20.65
C ASP A 65 -8.96 30.08 -21.69
N GLN A 66 -8.83 28.76 -21.87
CA GLN A 66 -9.53 27.99 -22.91
C GLN A 66 -10.67 27.16 -22.30
N ASP A 67 -11.90 27.37 -22.76
CA ASP A 67 -13.12 26.76 -22.20
C ASP A 67 -13.05 25.22 -22.10
N TYR A 68 -12.53 24.55 -23.13
CA TYR A 68 -12.41 23.08 -23.13
C TYR A 68 -11.39 22.57 -22.10
N VAL A 69 -10.33 23.36 -21.85
CA VAL A 69 -9.32 23.06 -20.83
C VAL A 69 -9.92 23.27 -19.44
N VAL A 70 -10.63 24.38 -19.23
CA VAL A 70 -11.35 24.68 -17.98
C VAL A 70 -12.32 23.56 -17.63
N LEU A 71 -13.14 23.13 -18.60
CA LEU A 71 -14.10 22.03 -18.39
C LEU A 71 -13.40 20.72 -18.00
N SER A 72 -12.31 20.36 -18.69
CA SER A 72 -11.52 19.15 -18.40
C SER A 72 -10.83 19.21 -17.03
N ALA A 73 -10.32 20.39 -16.65
CA ALA A 73 -9.73 20.64 -15.35
C ALA A 73 -10.78 20.54 -14.23
N LYS A 74 -11.93 21.20 -14.37
CA LYS A 74 -13.06 21.11 -13.42
C LYS A 74 -13.57 19.67 -13.27
N ALA A 75 -13.68 18.92 -14.36
CA ALA A 75 -14.08 17.50 -14.31
C ALA A 75 -13.09 16.65 -13.48
N ASN A 76 -11.79 16.91 -13.58
CA ASN A 76 -10.80 16.24 -12.74
C ASN A 76 -10.91 16.65 -11.26
N ILE A 77 -10.98 17.94 -10.97
CA ILE A 77 -11.04 18.46 -9.59
C ILE A 77 -12.31 18.02 -8.86
N SER A 78 -13.47 18.16 -9.49
CA SER A 78 -14.76 17.67 -8.97
C SER A 78 -14.71 16.18 -8.63
N THR A 79 -14.15 15.37 -9.54
CA THR A 79 -13.99 13.92 -9.35
C THR A 79 -13.02 13.60 -8.21
N ILE A 80 -11.92 14.34 -8.07
CA ILE A 80 -10.97 14.19 -6.95
C ILE A 80 -11.68 14.46 -5.61
N GLY A 81 -12.48 15.52 -5.53
CA GLY A 81 -13.27 15.87 -4.35
C GLY A 81 -14.32 14.82 -4.02
N PHE A 82 -15.07 14.35 -5.02
CA PHE A 82 -16.05 13.28 -4.85
C PHE A 82 -15.41 11.99 -4.32
N LEU A 83 -14.32 11.54 -4.95
CA LEU A 83 -13.62 10.32 -4.54
C LEU A 83 -13.03 10.46 -3.14
N LYS A 84 -12.52 11.64 -2.76
CA LYS A 84 -12.04 11.91 -1.39
C LYS A 84 -13.15 11.66 -0.36
N ARG A 85 -14.35 12.25 -0.56
CA ARG A 85 -15.49 12.05 0.35
C ARG A 85 -15.88 10.58 0.49
N LYS A 86 -15.92 9.83 -0.62
CA LYS A 86 -16.23 8.39 -0.60
C LYS A 86 -15.16 7.54 0.07
N ILE A 87 -13.88 7.93 -0.05
CA ILE A 87 -12.80 7.26 0.68
C ILE A 87 -12.97 7.51 2.19
N GLU A 88 -13.20 8.75 2.61
CA GLU A 88 -13.38 9.13 4.02
C GLU A 88 -14.60 8.45 4.65
N GLU A 89 -15.71 8.33 3.91
CA GLU A 89 -16.91 7.58 4.33
C GLU A 89 -16.57 6.11 4.65
N ILE A 90 -15.84 5.45 3.75
CA ILE A 90 -15.43 4.05 3.96
C ILE A 90 -14.45 3.94 5.13
N GLU A 91 -13.47 4.85 5.22
CA GLU A 91 -12.50 4.85 6.31
C GLU A 91 -13.19 4.99 7.66
N LYS A 92 -14.14 5.93 7.81
CA LYS A 92 -14.90 6.11 9.06
C LYS A 92 -15.59 4.82 9.51
N ILE A 93 -16.25 4.11 8.59
CA ILE A 93 -16.94 2.84 8.88
C ILE A 93 -15.93 1.76 9.32
N VAL A 94 -14.86 1.60 8.55
CA VAL A 94 -13.87 0.54 8.78
C VAL A 94 -13.06 0.79 10.05
N LEU A 95 -12.72 2.05 10.36
CA LEU A 95 -12.06 2.42 11.62
C LEU A 95 -12.94 2.09 12.85
N GLY A 96 -14.27 2.17 12.73
CA GLY A 96 -15.19 1.76 13.78
C GLY A 96 -15.10 0.27 14.14
N THR A 97 -14.67 -0.58 13.20
CA THR A 97 -14.53 -2.04 13.39
C THR A 97 -13.20 -2.45 14.06
N MET A 98 -12.28 -1.50 14.26
CA MET A 98 -10.92 -1.75 14.74
C MET A 98 -10.79 -2.34 16.15
N LYS A 99 -11.82 -2.18 16.98
CA LYS A 99 -11.78 -2.63 18.38
C LYS A 99 -11.76 -4.15 18.54
N LEU A 100 -11.89 -4.91 17.46
CA LEU A 100 -12.17 -6.35 17.48
C LEU A 100 -10.94 -7.26 17.27
N LEU A 101 -9.75 -6.72 16.98
CA LEU A 101 -8.59 -7.53 16.58
C LEU A 101 -7.34 -7.23 17.43
N PRO A 102 -6.97 -8.10 18.40
CA PRO A 102 -5.75 -7.92 19.21
C PRO A 102 -4.46 -7.90 18.37
N GLU A 103 -4.38 -8.71 17.32
CA GLU A 103 -3.22 -8.79 16.41
C GLU A 103 -2.99 -7.47 15.65
N PHE A 104 -4.07 -6.72 15.41
CA PHE A 104 -4.01 -5.41 14.76
C PHE A 104 -3.26 -4.38 15.63
N GLN A 105 -3.45 -4.40 16.95
CA GLN A 105 -2.74 -3.49 17.86
C GLN A 105 -1.23 -3.74 17.82
N LYS A 106 -0.82 -5.01 17.77
CA LYS A 106 0.60 -5.37 17.64
C LYS A 106 1.16 -4.97 16.28
N LEU A 107 0.42 -5.16 15.18
CA LEU A 107 0.83 -4.69 13.85
C LEU A 107 1.08 -3.17 13.79
N LYS A 108 0.30 -2.36 14.52
CA LYS A 108 0.50 -0.90 14.56
C LYS A 108 1.82 -0.47 15.19
N THR A 109 2.47 -1.34 15.96
CA THR A 109 3.80 -1.05 16.51
C THR A 109 4.89 -1.06 15.42
N VAL A 110 4.62 -1.72 14.29
CA VAL A 110 5.53 -1.73 13.14
C VAL A 110 5.57 -0.34 12.54
N THR A 111 6.76 0.27 12.55
CA THR A 111 6.95 1.60 11.95
C THR A 111 6.43 1.61 10.51
N GLY A 112 5.63 2.62 10.17
CA GLY A 112 5.03 2.75 8.85
C GLY A 112 3.73 1.99 8.61
N ILE A 113 3.27 1.16 9.55
CA ILE A 113 1.93 0.57 9.52
C ILE A 113 0.98 1.43 10.35
N GLY A 114 0.18 2.24 9.65
CA GLY A 114 -0.93 2.98 10.25
C GLY A 114 -2.22 2.18 10.27
N ASP A 115 -3.31 2.83 10.65
CA ASP A 115 -4.63 2.23 10.86
C ASP A 115 -5.17 1.45 9.64
N ILE A 116 -5.21 2.09 8.47
CA ILE A 116 -5.71 1.47 7.24
C ILE A 116 -4.80 0.34 6.76
N LEU A 117 -3.48 0.50 6.88
CA LEU A 117 -2.51 -0.53 6.47
C LEU A 117 -2.57 -1.73 7.40
N GLY A 118 -2.66 -1.50 8.71
CA GLY A 118 -2.76 -2.56 9.70
C GLY A 118 -4.04 -3.38 9.51
N LEU A 119 -5.18 -2.75 9.26
CA LEU A 119 -6.42 -3.47 8.95
C LEU A 119 -6.33 -4.25 7.65
N THR A 120 -5.77 -3.62 6.61
CA THR A 120 -5.57 -4.31 5.33
C THR A 120 -4.68 -5.53 5.53
N ILE A 121 -3.58 -5.42 6.28
CA ILE A 121 -2.66 -6.52 6.54
C ILE A 121 -3.35 -7.61 7.35
N SER A 122 -4.03 -7.25 8.45
CA SER A 122 -4.72 -8.20 9.31
C SER A 122 -5.81 -8.96 8.55
N LEU A 123 -6.70 -8.26 7.85
CA LEU A 123 -7.85 -8.88 7.15
C LEU A 123 -7.45 -9.66 5.89
N GLU A 124 -6.41 -9.23 5.17
CA GLU A 124 -5.92 -9.98 4.01
C GLU A 124 -5.09 -11.20 4.41
N THR A 125 -4.52 -11.17 5.62
CA THR A 125 -3.79 -12.31 6.21
C THR A 125 -4.77 -13.32 6.80
N GLY A 126 -5.76 -12.87 7.57
CA GLY A 126 -6.56 -13.73 8.44
C GLY A 126 -5.72 -14.34 9.55
N ASP A 127 -5.97 -15.61 9.87
CA ASP A 127 -5.13 -16.35 10.80
C ASP A 127 -3.71 -16.52 10.25
N ILE A 128 -2.73 -15.90 10.92
CA ILE A 128 -1.31 -15.98 10.57
C ILE A 128 -0.77 -17.42 10.66
N ARG A 129 -1.35 -18.27 11.51
CA ARG A 129 -0.90 -19.66 11.73
C ARG A 129 -1.12 -20.56 10.51
N ARG A 130 -1.98 -20.15 9.57
CA ARG A 130 -2.12 -20.83 8.27
C ARG A 130 -0.82 -20.85 7.46
N PHE A 131 0.13 -19.97 7.78
CA PHE A 131 1.46 -19.95 7.17
C PHE A 131 2.46 -20.61 8.12
N ALA A 132 2.84 -21.87 7.85
CA ALA A 132 3.78 -22.60 8.72
C ALA A 132 5.17 -21.94 8.84
N LYS A 133 5.60 -21.20 7.81
CA LYS A 133 6.92 -20.54 7.77
C LYS A 133 6.76 -19.09 7.32
N VAL A 134 7.61 -18.21 7.87
CA VAL A 134 7.70 -16.79 7.49
C VAL A 134 7.93 -16.59 5.99
N GLY A 135 8.66 -17.51 5.35
CA GLY A 135 8.88 -17.51 3.89
C GLY A 135 7.59 -17.69 3.10
N ASN A 136 6.67 -18.54 3.58
CA ASN A 136 5.37 -18.75 2.95
C ASN A 136 4.51 -17.49 3.02
N TYR A 137 4.52 -16.81 4.17
CA TYR A 137 3.81 -15.54 4.32
C TYR A 137 4.41 -14.43 3.45
N SER A 138 5.75 -14.28 3.46
CA SER A 138 6.43 -13.28 2.64
C SER A 138 6.21 -13.50 1.15
N SER A 139 6.14 -14.78 0.73
CA SER A 139 5.78 -15.18 -0.63
C SER A 139 4.33 -14.82 -0.96
N TYR A 140 3.39 -15.13 -0.06
CA TYR A 140 2.00 -14.73 -0.20
C TYR A 140 1.82 -13.21 -0.30
N CYS A 141 2.61 -12.43 0.44
CA CYS A 141 2.61 -10.97 0.35
C CYS A 141 3.25 -10.40 -0.92
N ARG A 142 3.80 -11.25 -1.81
CA ARG A 142 4.60 -10.87 -2.99
C ARG A 142 5.81 -10.02 -2.66
N CYS A 143 6.36 -10.17 -1.45
CA CYS A 143 7.54 -9.45 -1.01
C CYS A 143 8.83 -10.26 -1.23
N VAL A 144 8.77 -11.37 -1.96
CA VAL A 144 9.93 -12.20 -2.34
C VAL A 144 10.12 -12.18 -3.85
N GLY A 145 11.35 -12.38 -4.31
CA GLY A 145 11.59 -12.70 -5.73
C GLY A 145 11.07 -14.10 -6.05
N SER A 146 10.42 -14.27 -7.20
CA SER A 146 9.97 -15.57 -7.69
C SER A 146 10.95 -16.13 -8.70
N GLN A 147 11.59 -17.26 -8.41
CA GLN A 147 12.47 -17.96 -9.35
C GLN A 147 11.81 -19.27 -9.78
N ARG A 148 11.91 -19.60 -11.07
CA ARG A 148 11.55 -20.92 -11.60
C ARG A 148 12.85 -21.70 -11.76
N LEU A 149 13.07 -22.69 -10.90
CA LEU A 149 14.24 -23.56 -10.94
C LEU A 149 13.84 -24.92 -11.56
N SER A 150 14.71 -25.50 -12.37
CA SER A 150 14.59 -26.88 -12.86
C SER A 150 15.98 -27.48 -12.92
N ASN A 151 16.14 -28.68 -12.36
CA ASN A 151 17.44 -29.32 -12.21
C ASN A 151 18.48 -28.34 -11.62
N GLU A 152 18.10 -27.67 -10.52
CA GLU A 152 18.88 -26.64 -9.80
C GLU A 152 19.30 -25.40 -10.63
N LYS A 153 18.93 -25.34 -11.91
CA LYS A 153 19.22 -24.22 -12.80
C LYS A 153 18.02 -23.29 -12.90
N LYS A 154 18.28 -21.97 -12.89
CA LYS A 154 17.26 -20.96 -13.15
C LYS A 154 16.74 -21.09 -14.59
N LYS A 155 15.45 -21.41 -14.73
CA LYS A 155 14.72 -21.53 -16.01
C LYS A 155 13.75 -20.39 -16.27
N GLY A 156 13.66 -19.42 -15.36
CA GLY A 156 12.83 -18.24 -15.50
C GLY A 156 12.42 -17.64 -14.17
N GLU A 157 11.39 -16.80 -14.22
CA GLU A 157 10.72 -16.25 -13.04
C GLU A 157 9.38 -16.96 -12.82
N GLY A 158 8.95 -17.05 -11.56
CA GLY A 158 7.63 -17.56 -11.22
C GLY A 158 6.50 -16.58 -11.62
N ASN A 159 5.25 -16.99 -11.40
CA ASN A 159 4.10 -16.13 -11.66
C ASN A 159 4.12 -14.88 -10.76
N ARG A 160 4.50 -13.73 -11.32
CA ARG A 160 4.51 -12.43 -10.64
C ARG A 160 3.12 -12.01 -10.11
N LYS A 161 2.04 -12.63 -10.63
CA LYS A 161 0.65 -12.41 -10.20
C LYS A 161 0.19 -13.39 -9.11
N ASN A 162 0.99 -14.38 -8.68
CA ASN A 162 0.64 -15.23 -7.54
C ASN A 162 0.80 -14.48 -6.21
N GLY A 163 0.00 -14.87 -5.21
CA GLY A 163 -0.08 -14.21 -3.90
C GLY A 163 -1.09 -13.06 -3.85
N ASN A 164 -1.06 -12.28 -2.79
CA ASN A 164 -2.02 -11.22 -2.50
C ASN A 164 -1.50 -9.83 -2.89
N LYS A 165 -2.15 -9.23 -3.90
CA LYS A 165 -1.79 -7.88 -4.40
C LYS A 165 -2.05 -6.75 -3.40
N TYR A 166 -2.97 -6.94 -2.46
CA TYR A 166 -3.33 -5.95 -1.45
C TYR A 166 -2.26 -5.89 -0.36
N LEU A 167 -1.77 -7.05 0.10
CA LEU A 167 -0.60 -7.14 0.99
C LEU A 167 0.66 -6.59 0.32
N ALA A 168 0.87 -6.90 -0.96
CA ALA A 168 2.01 -6.36 -1.71
C ALA A 168 2.00 -4.83 -1.74
N TRP A 169 0.83 -4.23 -2.00
CA TRP A 169 0.66 -2.78 -1.92
C TRP A 169 0.90 -2.26 -0.49
N ALA A 170 0.26 -2.86 0.51
CA ALA A 170 0.33 -2.41 1.89
C ALA A 170 1.77 -2.38 2.44
N PHE A 171 2.56 -3.42 2.19
CA PHE A 171 3.96 -3.46 2.64
C PHE A 171 4.87 -2.50 1.87
N ILE A 172 4.56 -2.16 0.62
CA ILE A 172 5.30 -1.14 -0.14
C ILE A 172 5.00 0.26 0.41
N GLU A 173 3.75 0.56 0.75
CA GLU A 173 3.39 1.81 1.42
C GLU A 173 4.07 1.91 2.79
N ALA A 174 3.96 0.84 3.60
CA ALA A 174 4.62 0.78 4.90
C ALA A 174 6.14 1.00 4.76
N ALA A 175 6.76 0.42 3.73
CA ALA A 175 8.18 0.61 3.47
C ALA A 175 8.55 2.06 3.11
N ASN A 176 7.73 2.72 2.30
CA ASN A 176 7.94 4.12 1.93
C ASN A 176 7.82 5.06 3.13
N TYR A 177 6.98 4.73 4.10
CA TYR A 177 6.89 5.47 5.35
C TYR A 177 8.07 5.13 6.29
N THR A 178 8.35 3.84 6.48
CA THR A 178 9.42 3.35 7.38
C THR A 178 10.79 3.96 7.04
N LYS A 179 11.16 4.05 5.75
CA LYS A 179 12.45 4.64 5.35
C LYS A 179 12.57 6.13 5.75
N ARG A 180 11.45 6.83 5.93
CA ARG A 180 11.42 8.23 6.33
C ARG A 180 11.59 8.38 7.84
N TYR A 181 10.97 7.52 8.64
CA TYR A 181 10.88 7.70 10.10
C TYR A 181 11.72 6.73 10.94
N CYS A 182 12.32 5.69 10.35
CA CYS A 182 13.23 4.78 11.05
C CYS A 182 14.65 4.88 10.49
N SER A 183 15.62 5.21 11.35
CA SER A 183 17.03 5.36 10.97
C SER A 183 17.65 4.04 10.49
N TYR A 184 17.35 2.91 11.13
CA TYR A 184 17.81 1.58 10.72
C TYR A 184 17.30 1.21 9.31
N ALA A 185 16.01 1.41 9.07
CA ALA A 185 15.38 1.20 7.76
C ALA A 185 15.99 2.10 6.68
N ARG A 186 16.24 3.38 7.00
CA ARG A 186 16.88 4.33 6.10
C ARG A 186 18.29 3.88 5.71
N ARG A 187 19.11 3.48 6.69
CA ARG A 187 20.48 2.95 6.44
C ARG A 187 20.45 1.70 5.57
N PHE A 188 19.55 0.76 5.86
CA PHE A 188 19.38 -0.43 5.03
C PHE A 188 18.98 -0.08 3.59
N TYR A 189 18.00 0.82 3.43
CA TYR A 189 17.54 1.28 2.12
C TYR A 189 18.66 1.95 1.33
N GLN A 190 19.42 2.87 1.94
CA GLN A 190 20.55 3.56 1.31
C GLN A 190 21.63 2.58 0.84
N ARG A 191 22.02 1.63 1.70
CA ARG A 191 22.97 0.57 1.35
C ARG A 191 22.48 -0.26 0.16
N LYS A 192 21.18 -0.61 0.15
CA LYS A 192 20.60 -1.36 -0.97
C LYS A 192 20.51 -0.52 -2.25
N THR A 193 20.16 0.76 -2.18
CA THR A 193 20.14 1.63 -3.36
C THR A 193 21.52 1.88 -3.96
N ALA A 194 22.60 1.74 -3.18
CA ALA A 194 23.96 1.79 -3.72
C ALA A 194 24.32 0.52 -4.53
N GLN A 195 23.66 -0.61 -4.24
CA GLN A 195 23.91 -1.91 -4.89
C GLN A 195 22.95 -2.19 -6.05
N THR A 196 21.78 -1.54 -6.09
CA THR A 196 20.70 -1.83 -7.04
C THR A 196 19.76 -0.64 -7.21
N ASN A 197 18.74 -0.76 -8.07
CA ASN A 197 17.79 0.32 -8.29
C ASN A 197 16.83 0.54 -7.10
N LYS A 198 16.23 1.74 -7.06
CA LYS A 198 15.32 2.19 -5.99
C LYS A 198 14.11 1.27 -5.80
N ILE A 199 13.61 0.67 -6.87
CA ILE A 199 12.43 -0.23 -6.84
C ILE A 199 12.79 -1.55 -6.15
N VAL A 200 13.97 -2.11 -6.42
CA VAL A 200 14.44 -3.33 -5.75
C VAL A 200 14.75 -3.04 -4.28
N ALA A 201 15.35 -1.89 -3.97
CA ALA A 201 15.64 -1.50 -2.60
C ALA A 201 14.37 -1.35 -1.74
N ILE A 202 13.31 -0.72 -2.27
CA ILE A 202 12.04 -0.59 -1.53
C ILE A 202 11.35 -1.96 -1.34
N LYS A 203 11.41 -2.84 -2.36
CA LYS A 203 10.90 -4.22 -2.24
C LYS A 203 11.66 -5.02 -1.18
N ALA A 204 12.97 -4.86 -1.09
CA ALA A 204 13.78 -5.52 -0.07
C ALA A 204 13.42 -5.01 1.35
N LEU A 205 13.08 -3.73 1.49
CA LEU A 205 12.59 -3.20 2.75
C LEU A 205 11.20 -3.75 3.09
N ALA A 206 10.28 -3.77 2.12
CA ALA A 206 8.95 -4.37 2.28
C ALA A 206 9.02 -5.86 2.67
N HIS A 207 9.98 -6.61 2.12
CA HIS A 207 10.27 -7.98 2.53
C HIS A 207 10.61 -8.09 4.02
N LYS A 208 11.50 -7.25 4.53
CA LYS A 208 11.85 -7.24 5.96
C LYS A 208 10.63 -6.91 6.83
N LEU A 209 9.80 -5.95 6.41
CA LEU A 209 8.57 -5.60 7.13
C LEU A 209 7.52 -6.73 7.12
N ALA A 210 7.34 -7.43 5.99
CA ALA A 210 6.44 -8.58 5.92
C ALA A 210 6.90 -9.72 6.85
N ARG A 211 8.22 -9.98 6.90
CA ARG A 211 8.80 -10.95 7.84
C ARG A 211 8.61 -10.54 9.29
N ALA A 212 8.85 -9.27 9.62
CA ALA A 212 8.64 -8.77 10.98
C ALA A 212 7.18 -8.87 11.39
N SER A 213 6.26 -8.47 10.49
CA SER A 213 4.81 -8.51 10.72
C SER A 213 4.31 -9.94 10.97
N TYR A 214 4.90 -10.95 10.32
CA TYR A 214 4.59 -12.36 10.60
C TYR A 214 4.86 -12.72 12.07
N PHE A 215 6.03 -12.36 12.60
CA PHE A 215 6.38 -12.66 14.00
C PHE A 215 5.58 -11.83 14.98
N VAL A 216 5.37 -10.54 14.69
CA VAL A 216 4.52 -9.64 15.48
C VAL A 216 3.10 -10.20 15.62
N MET A 217 2.48 -10.68 14.54
CA MET A 217 1.15 -11.29 14.60
C MET A 217 1.15 -12.65 15.28
N ARG A 218 2.11 -13.53 14.95
CA ARG A 218 2.16 -14.91 15.45
C ARG A 218 2.45 -14.96 16.96
N ASP A 219 3.43 -14.19 17.41
CA ASP A 219 3.94 -14.22 18.77
C ASP A 219 3.28 -13.14 19.65
N ARG A 220 2.47 -12.25 19.05
CA ARG A 220 1.78 -11.13 19.72
C ARG A 220 2.73 -10.22 20.50
N VAL A 221 3.92 -10.02 19.95
CA VAL A 221 4.97 -9.16 20.50
C VAL A 221 5.01 -7.82 19.78
N ASP A 222 5.55 -6.80 20.45
CA ASP A 222 5.78 -5.51 19.82
C ASP A 222 6.94 -5.57 18.82
N TYR A 223 6.86 -4.71 17.81
CA TYR A 223 7.86 -4.61 16.77
C TYR A 223 9.17 -4.04 17.30
N ASP A 224 10.26 -4.74 16.99
CA ASP A 224 11.62 -4.30 17.27
C ASP A 224 12.38 -4.02 15.95
N PRO A 225 12.68 -2.74 15.64
CA PRO A 225 13.44 -2.37 14.45
C PRO A 225 14.84 -3.00 14.38
N MET A 226 15.47 -3.28 15.53
CA MET A 226 16.80 -3.87 15.58
C MET A 226 16.77 -5.33 15.14
N LYS A 227 15.75 -6.10 15.52
CA LYS A 227 15.56 -7.47 15.00
C LYS A 227 15.26 -7.50 13.50
N ALA A 228 14.62 -6.46 12.97
CA ALA A 228 14.26 -6.39 11.56
C ALA A 228 15.41 -5.93 10.65
N PHE A 229 16.25 -5.00 11.13
CA PHE A 229 17.25 -4.30 10.31
C PHE A 229 18.69 -4.33 10.85
N GLY A 230 18.89 -4.79 12.08
CA GLY A 230 20.21 -5.06 12.66
C GLY A 230 20.94 -6.19 11.96
#